data_AF-A0A519GUX4-F1
#
_entry.id   AF-A0A519GUX4-F1
#
_cell.length_a   1.000
_cell.length_b   1.000
_cell.length_c   1.000
_cell.angle_alpha   90.00
_cell.angle_beta   90.00
_cell.angle_gamma   90.00
#
_symmetry.space_group_name_H-M   'P 1'
#
loop_
_entity.id
_entity.type
_entity.pdbx_description
1 polymer ?
#
loop_
_entity_poly.entity_id
_entity_poly.type
_entity_poly.pdbx_seq_one_letter_code
_entity_poly.pdbx_strand_id
1 'polypeptide(L)'
;MAQIVGAALVSHHPGLMQADDFRIRMGDGADSDLIAGYQRLRARIDAVRPDTFILFDTHWFTTGYHLVDGGAHMHGSYTSDEMPWYLHGQRYDYLGSPALAALIEAVAVEQGVMSKAIYDDALPRHYATINVVNKLVKHGERVVSVSTCQNCQPRHYLESGRAARRAAR
;
A
#
# COMPACT_ATOMS: atom_id res chain seq x y z
N MET A 1 -23.69 2.34 -1.44
CA MET A 1 -23.05 3.67 -1.43
C MET A 1 -21.58 3.44 -1.12
N ALA A 2 -20.65 3.99 -1.89
CA ALA A 2 -19.23 3.84 -1.56
C ALA A 2 -18.86 4.82 -0.43
N GLN A 3 -17.98 4.39 0.47
CA GLN A 3 -17.64 5.15 1.66
C GLN A 3 -16.23 4.83 2.13
N ILE A 4 -15.53 5.85 2.61
CA ILE A 4 -14.31 5.68 3.41
C ILE A 4 -14.70 5.26 4.82
N VAL A 5 -14.43 4.01 5.18
CA VAL A 5 -14.79 3.41 6.48
C VAL A 5 -13.70 3.54 7.54
N GLY A 6 -12.49 3.97 7.15
CA GLY A 6 -11.39 4.16 8.08
C GLY A 6 -10.17 4.79 7.42
N ALA A 7 -9.24 5.25 8.24
CA ALA A 7 -7.92 5.72 7.84
C ALA A 7 -6.92 5.36 8.93
N ALA A 8 -5.68 5.02 8.54
CA ALA A 8 -4.62 4.68 9.47
C ALA A 8 -3.27 5.16 8.93
N LEU A 9 -2.38 5.55 9.84
CA LEU A 9 -0.97 5.69 9.57
C LEU A 9 -0.28 4.39 10.02
N VAL A 10 0.40 3.72 9.11
CA VAL A 10 1.05 2.43 9.36
C VAL A 10 2.53 2.50 9.02
N SER A 11 3.36 1.87 9.84
CA SER A 11 4.80 1.75 9.57
C SER A 11 5.06 0.54 8.70
N HIS A 12 5.79 0.70 7.61
CA HIS A 12 6.24 -0.39 6.74
C HIS A 12 7.60 -0.98 7.16
N HIS A 13 8.01 -0.76 8.42
CA HIS A 13 9.35 -1.05 8.93
C HIS A 13 9.92 -2.39 8.42
N PRO A 14 11.20 -2.44 7.98
CA PRO A 14 11.85 -3.63 7.43
C PRO A 14 11.71 -4.91 8.27
N GLY A 15 11.68 -4.77 9.60
CA GLY A 15 11.46 -5.87 10.55
C GLY A 15 10.14 -6.64 10.35
N LEU A 16 9.13 -6.07 9.69
CA LEU A 16 7.87 -6.76 9.36
C LEU A 16 8.06 -7.94 8.40
N MET A 17 9.09 -7.88 7.55
CA MET A 17 9.44 -8.95 6.60
C MET A 17 10.17 -10.12 7.29
N GLN A 18 10.71 -9.90 8.49
CA GLN A 18 11.54 -10.90 9.17
C GLN A 18 10.71 -11.97 9.85
N ALA A 19 11.27 -13.17 9.91
CA ALA A 19 10.78 -14.25 10.75
C ALA A 19 10.79 -13.84 12.23
N ASP A 20 9.85 -14.40 13.00
CA ASP A 20 9.62 -14.01 14.39
C ASP A 20 10.84 -14.30 15.27
N ASP A 21 11.50 -15.44 15.07
CA ASP A 21 12.71 -15.83 15.79
C ASP A 21 13.88 -14.85 15.57
N PHE A 22 14.09 -14.43 14.32
CA PHE A 22 15.10 -13.43 13.97
C PHE A 22 14.77 -12.09 14.62
N ARG A 23 13.51 -11.63 14.50
CA ARG A 23 13.07 -10.34 15.01
C ARG A 23 13.19 -10.25 16.53
N ILE A 24 12.76 -11.29 17.25
CA ILE A 24 12.87 -11.40 18.72
C ILE A 24 14.33 -11.43 19.15
N ARG A 25 15.19 -12.20 18.46
CA ARG A 25 16.63 -12.25 18.76
C ARG A 25 17.28 -10.88 18.59
N MET A 26 16.92 -10.14 17.54
CA MET A 26 17.43 -8.78 17.32
C MET A 26 16.88 -7.75 18.32
N GLY A 27 15.76 -8.06 18.99
CA GLY A 27 15.17 -7.25 20.05
C GLY A 27 15.55 -7.67 21.47
N ASP A 28 16.69 -8.35 21.65
CA ASP A 28 17.18 -8.82 22.96
C ASP A 28 16.16 -9.68 23.73
N GLY A 29 15.46 -10.56 22.99
CA GLY A 29 14.43 -11.44 23.54
C GLY A 29 13.03 -10.81 23.62
N ALA A 30 12.88 -9.52 23.30
CA ALA A 30 11.59 -8.86 23.13
C ALA A 30 11.24 -8.70 21.64
N ASP A 31 9.96 -8.87 21.31
CA ASP A 31 9.48 -8.59 19.96
C ASP A 31 9.16 -7.10 19.75
N SER A 32 9.02 -6.68 18.50
CA SER A 32 8.60 -5.33 18.14
C SER A 32 7.15 -5.06 18.51
N ASP A 33 6.90 -3.94 19.20
CA ASP A 33 5.55 -3.41 19.47
C ASP A 33 4.72 -3.19 18.20
N LEU A 34 5.38 -3.09 17.04
CA LEU A 34 4.74 -2.99 15.74
C LEU A 34 3.86 -4.21 15.45
N ILE A 35 4.28 -5.41 15.86
CA ILE A 35 3.53 -6.65 15.62
C ILE A 35 2.21 -6.62 16.39
N ALA A 36 2.27 -6.30 17.69
CA ALA A 36 1.08 -6.11 18.51
C ALA A 36 0.22 -4.95 17.98
N GLY A 37 0.83 -3.87 17.50
CA GLY A 37 0.15 -2.76 16.84
C GLY A 37 -0.65 -3.18 15.61
N TYR A 38 -0.05 -3.99 14.74
CA TYR A 38 -0.70 -4.54 13.54
C TYR A 38 -1.85 -5.48 13.88
N GLN A 39 -1.74 -6.30 14.94
CA GLN A 39 -2.85 -7.12 15.43
C GLN A 39 -4.04 -6.25 15.89
N ARG A 40 -3.76 -5.20 16.68
CA ARG A 40 -4.79 -4.23 17.11
C ARG A 40 -5.40 -3.46 15.95
N LEU A 41 -4.63 -3.17 14.91
CA LEU A 41 -5.12 -2.53 13.70
C LEU A 41 -6.01 -3.50 12.90
N ARG A 42 -5.57 -4.74 12.69
CA ARG A 42 -6.34 -5.77 11.98
C ARG A 42 -7.72 -5.98 12.62
N ALA A 43 -7.79 -6.05 13.95
CA ALA A 43 -9.07 -6.14 14.66
C ALA A 43 -10.01 -4.95 14.38
N ARG A 44 -9.48 -3.72 14.24
CA ARG A 44 -10.28 -2.55 13.85
C ARG A 44 -10.74 -2.62 12.40
N ILE A 45 -9.90 -3.14 11.52
CA ILE A 45 -10.26 -3.34 10.11
C ILE A 45 -11.36 -4.41 10.00
N ASP A 46 -11.26 -5.51 10.73
CA ASP A 46 -12.27 -6.56 10.78
C ASP A 46 -13.64 -6.04 11.24
N ALA A 47 -13.66 -5.08 12.16
CA ALA A 47 -14.89 -4.46 12.64
C ALA A 47 -15.60 -3.62 11.58
N VAL A 48 -14.87 -3.01 10.64
CA VAL A 48 -15.43 -2.14 9.58
C VAL A 48 -15.55 -2.82 8.22
N ARG A 49 -14.91 -3.98 8.03
CA ARG A 49 -14.98 -4.85 6.83
C ARG A 49 -14.85 -4.08 5.51
N PRO A 50 -13.71 -3.42 5.23
CA PRO A 50 -13.53 -2.72 3.98
C PRO A 50 -13.39 -3.71 2.80
N ASP A 51 -13.89 -3.33 1.64
CA ASP A 51 -13.70 -4.11 0.41
C ASP A 51 -12.31 -3.88 -0.22
N THR A 52 -11.72 -2.69 0.00
CA THR A 52 -10.47 -2.26 -0.65
C THR A 52 -9.64 -1.38 0.27
N PHE A 53 -8.33 -1.62 0.29
CA PHE A 53 -7.33 -0.73 0.86
C PHE A 53 -6.78 0.22 -0.21
N ILE A 54 -6.69 1.51 0.10
CA ILE A 54 -5.89 2.46 -0.66
C ILE A 54 -4.61 2.72 0.13
N LEU A 55 -3.47 2.30 -0.39
CA LEU A 55 -2.16 2.44 0.26
C LEU A 55 -1.34 3.51 -0.43
N PHE A 56 -1.00 4.59 0.27
CA PHE A 56 -0.05 5.57 -0.20
C PHE A 56 1.36 5.08 0.16
N ASP A 57 2.12 4.65 -0.85
CA ASP A 57 3.41 3.99 -0.67
C ASP A 57 4.55 5.02 -0.74
N THR A 58 5.29 5.13 0.37
CA THR A 58 6.43 6.05 0.50
C THR A 58 7.68 5.59 -0.23
N HIS A 59 7.76 4.33 -0.68
CA HIS A 59 8.86 3.75 -1.44
C HIS A 59 8.57 3.63 -2.94
N TRP A 60 7.31 3.76 -3.36
CA TRP A 60 7.00 3.86 -4.78
C TRP A 60 7.23 5.29 -5.27
N PHE A 61 8.47 5.62 -5.59
CA PHE A 61 8.84 6.93 -6.08
C PHE A 61 8.52 7.10 -7.56
N THR A 62 7.86 8.21 -7.91
CA THR A 62 7.55 8.55 -9.30
C THR A 62 7.86 10.00 -9.62
N THR A 63 7.91 10.31 -10.92
CA THR A 63 8.14 11.67 -11.42
C THR A 63 6.97 12.08 -12.31
N GLY A 64 6.52 13.32 -12.17
CA GLY A 64 5.50 13.94 -13.04
C GLY A 64 4.04 13.61 -12.69
N TYR A 65 3.76 12.41 -12.15
CA TYR A 65 2.40 11.98 -11.80
C TYR A 65 2.36 11.20 -10.48
N HIS A 66 1.23 11.32 -9.77
CA HIS A 66 0.80 10.35 -8.77
C HIS A 66 0.26 9.12 -9.49
N LEU A 67 1.04 8.04 -9.52
CA LEU A 67 0.64 6.80 -10.18
C LEU A 67 -0.24 5.97 -9.24
N VAL A 68 -1.18 5.25 -9.84
CA VAL A 68 -2.11 4.36 -9.15
C VAL A 68 -1.95 2.97 -9.75
N ASP A 69 -1.72 1.98 -8.90
CA ASP A 69 -1.59 0.59 -9.31
C ASP A 69 -2.96 0.04 -9.71
N GLY A 70 -3.14 -0.19 -11.01
CA GLY A 70 -4.36 -0.70 -11.63
C GLY A 70 -4.32 -2.19 -11.92
N GLY A 71 -3.29 -2.92 -11.49
CA GLY A 71 -3.20 -4.37 -11.65
C GLY A 71 -4.43 -5.11 -11.08
N ALA A 72 -4.81 -6.23 -11.70
CA ALA A 72 -5.94 -7.04 -11.23
C ALA A 72 -5.54 -8.02 -10.11
N HIS A 73 -4.32 -8.55 -10.18
CA HIS A 73 -3.77 -9.52 -9.25
C HIS A 73 -2.25 -9.37 -9.24
N MET A 74 -1.67 -9.14 -8.07
CA MET A 74 -0.24 -8.96 -7.89
C MET A 74 0.29 -10.14 -7.10
N HIS A 75 1.21 -10.89 -7.71
CA HIS A 75 1.84 -12.02 -7.05
C HIS A 75 3.31 -12.15 -7.44
N GLY A 76 4.12 -12.70 -6.55
CA GLY A 76 5.54 -12.93 -6.86
C GLY A 76 6.40 -13.12 -5.63
N SER A 77 7.71 -13.09 -5.86
CA SER A 77 8.74 -13.00 -4.82
C SER A 77 9.41 -11.65 -4.93
N TYR A 78 9.74 -11.06 -3.79
CA TYR A 78 10.35 -9.75 -3.72
C TYR A 78 11.75 -9.82 -3.12
N THR A 79 12.64 -9.03 -3.70
CA THR A 79 13.95 -8.67 -3.16
C THR A 79 14.10 -7.17 -3.27
N SER A 80 14.51 -6.55 -2.17
CA SER A 80 14.73 -5.10 -2.08
C SER A 80 15.99 -4.69 -2.81
N ASP A 81 15.90 -3.58 -3.52
CA ASP A 81 17.02 -2.82 -4.07
C ASP A 81 17.72 -1.98 -2.99
N GLU A 82 17.00 -1.55 -1.94
CA GLU A 82 17.54 -0.79 -0.80
C GLU A 82 18.40 -1.66 0.13
N MET A 83 17.90 -2.84 0.52
CA MET A 83 18.56 -3.72 1.48
C MET A 83 18.45 -5.21 1.09
N PRO A 84 19.02 -5.67 -0.05
CA PRO A 84 18.83 -7.04 -0.56
C PRO A 84 19.32 -8.15 0.37
N TRP A 85 20.25 -7.88 1.29
CA TRP A 85 20.70 -8.87 2.30
C TRP A 85 19.70 -9.05 3.45
N TYR A 86 18.78 -8.09 3.63
CA TYR A 86 17.85 -8.04 4.75
C TYR A 86 16.40 -8.22 4.30
N LEU A 87 16.00 -7.60 3.20
CA LEU A 87 14.66 -7.61 2.65
C LEU A 87 14.61 -8.42 1.36
N HIS A 88 14.54 -9.74 1.48
CA HIS A 88 14.55 -10.65 0.33
C HIS A 88 13.73 -11.90 0.58
N GLY A 89 13.35 -12.58 -0.51
CA GLY A 89 12.65 -13.88 -0.46
C GLY A 89 11.19 -13.80 0.00
N GLN A 90 10.65 -12.60 0.20
CA GLN A 90 9.27 -12.43 0.64
C GLN A 90 8.32 -12.70 -0.53
N ARG A 91 7.42 -13.67 -0.36
CA ARG A 91 6.32 -13.87 -1.30
C ARG A 91 5.19 -12.89 -1.02
N TYR A 92 4.49 -12.49 -2.06
CA TYR A 92 3.25 -11.73 -1.98
C TYR A 92 2.25 -12.27 -2.97
N ASP A 93 0.97 -12.18 -2.62
CA ASP A 93 -0.16 -12.59 -3.45
C ASP A 93 -1.40 -11.82 -2.94
N TYR A 94 -1.90 -10.89 -3.74
CA TYR A 94 -3.05 -10.07 -3.35
C TYR A 94 -3.81 -9.50 -4.56
N LEU A 95 -5.12 -9.33 -4.37
CA LEU A 95 -6.00 -8.80 -5.41
C LEU A 95 -5.86 -7.28 -5.52
N GLY A 96 -5.84 -6.79 -6.75
CA GLY A 96 -5.96 -5.38 -7.04
C GLY A 96 -7.40 -4.93 -7.31
N SER A 97 -7.57 -3.65 -7.62
CA SER A 97 -8.86 -3.08 -8.04
C SER A 97 -8.69 -2.19 -9.27
N PRO A 98 -8.64 -2.78 -10.49
CA PRO A 98 -8.53 -2.03 -11.74
C PRO A 98 -9.65 -1.00 -11.91
N ALA A 99 -10.87 -1.34 -11.47
CA ALA A 99 -12.02 -0.45 -11.53
C ALA A 99 -11.83 0.79 -10.65
N LEU A 100 -11.31 0.63 -9.42
CA LEU A 100 -11.04 1.78 -8.56
C LEU A 100 -9.89 2.63 -9.10
N ALA A 101 -8.83 2.02 -9.61
CA ALA A 101 -7.72 2.77 -10.24
C ALA A 101 -8.20 3.61 -11.42
N ALA A 102 -9.06 3.06 -12.29
CA ALA A 102 -9.68 3.78 -13.40
C ALA A 102 -10.55 4.95 -12.92
N LEU A 103 -11.34 4.76 -11.86
CA LEU A 103 -12.15 5.82 -11.27
C LEU A 103 -11.28 6.95 -10.68
N ILE A 104 -10.16 6.62 -10.04
CA ILE A 104 -9.22 7.60 -9.50
C ILE A 104 -8.62 8.45 -10.63
N GLU A 105 -8.19 7.82 -11.73
CA GLU A 105 -7.68 8.54 -12.91
C GLU A 105 -8.77 9.43 -13.54
N ALA A 106 -9.99 8.92 -13.72
CA ALA A 106 -11.09 9.69 -14.30
C ALA A 106 -11.43 10.94 -13.46
N VAL A 107 -11.49 10.80 -12.13
CA VAL A 107 -11.71 11.93 -11.22
C VAL A 107 -10.53 12.90 -11.24
N ALA A 108 -9.30 12.40 -11.29
CA ALA A 108 -8.11 13.24 -11.36
C ALA A 108 -8.11 14.10 -12.64
N VAL A 109 -8.46 13.50 -13.78
CA VAL A 109 -8.62 14.21 -15.06
C VAL A 109 -9.70 15.30 -14.95
N GLU A 110 -10.86 14.99 -14.38
CA GLU A 110 -11.93 15.98 -14.17
C GLU A 110 -11.46 17.17 -13.31
N GLN A 111 -10.59 16.92 -12.33
CA GLN A 111 -10.08 17.92 -11.38
C GLN A 111 -8.79 18.60 -11.82
N GLY A 112 -8.21 18.23 -12.97
CA GLY A 112 -6.90 18.72 -13.42
C GLY A 112 -5.74 18.27 -12.53
N VAL A 113 -5.88 17.16 -11.81
CA VAL A 113 -4.84 16.57 -10.94
C VAL A 113 -3.98 15.62 -11.77
N MET A 114 -2.66 15.74 -11.62
CA MET A 114 -1.68 14.87 -12.30
C MET A 114 -1.62 13.49 -11.63
N SER A 115 -2.63 12.65 -11.89
CA SER A 115 -2.68 11.26 -11.45
C SER A 115 -3.04 10.32 -12.60
N LYS A 116 -2.44 9.12 -12.61
CA LYS A 116 -2.55 8.17 -13.72
C LYS A 116 -2.57 6.73 -13.21
N ALA A 117 -3.47 5.91 -13.73
CA ALA A 117 -3.51 4.49 -13.45
C ALA A 117 -2.55 3.70 -14.37
N ILE A 118 -1.88 2.69 -13.82
CA ILE A 118 -0.91 1.84 -14.51
C ILE A 118 -1.36 0.38 -14.41
N TYR A 119 -1.45 -0.31 -15.55
CA TYR A 119 -2.01 -1.67 -15.65
C TYR A 119 -0.98 -2.69 -16.14
N ASP A 120 0.31 -2.35 -16.05
CA ASP A 120 1.39 -3.21 -16.54
C ASP A 120 1.81 -4.21 -15.45
N ASP A 121 1.80 -5.50 -15.79
CA ASP A 121 2.18 -6.57 -14.87
C ASP A 121 3.68 -6.53 -14.51
N ALA A 122 4.52 -5.95 -15.37
CA ALA A 122 5.95 -5.78 -15.11
C ALA A 122 6.26 -4.61 -14.17
N LEU A 123 5.27 -3.80 -13.78
CA LEU A 123 5.45 -2.75 -12.78
C LEU A 123 5.93 -3.39 -11.46
N PRO A 124 7.13 -3.02 -10.94
CA PRO A 124 7.64 -3.59 -9.71
C PRO A 124 6.77 -3.25 -8.51
N ARG A 125 6.71 -4.17 -7.54
CA ARG A 125 6.09 -3.95 -6.23
C ARG A 125 7.17 -3.63 -5.21
N HIS A 126 6.87 -2.72 -4.30
CA HIS A 126 7.82 -2.24 -3.30
C HIS A 126 7.55 -2.90 -1.94
N TYR A 127 8.61 -3.08 -1.14
CA TYR A 127 8.48 -3.76 0.15
C TYR A 127 7.52 -3.05 1.10
N ALA A 128 7.35 -1.74 0.96
CA ALA A 128 6.49 -0.99 1.86
C ALA A 128 5.03 -1.41 1.72
N THR A 129 4.51 -1.48 0.50
CA THR A 129 3.22 -2.11 0.20
C THR A 129 3.20 -3.58 0.63
N ILE A 130 4.20 -4.37 0.22
CA ILE A 130 4.21 -5.83 0.48
C ILE A 130 4.16 -6.15 1.99
N ASN A 131 4.91 -5.42 2.82
CA ASN A 131 4.91 -5.59 4.27
C ASN A 131 3.53 -5.33 4.88
N VAL A 132 2.87 -4.26 4.42
CA VAL A 132 1.51 -3.91 4.89
C VAL A 132 0.52 -4.98 4.44
N VAL A 133 0.55 -5.36 3.15
CA VAL A 133 -0.35 -6.36 2.57
C VAL A 133 -0.22 -7.70 3.29
N ASN A 134 0.99 -8.25 3.40
CA ASN A 134 1.22 -9.56 4.00
C ASN A 134 0.82 -9.64 5.48
N LYS A 135 0.77 -8.50 6.19
CA LYS A 135 0.37 -8.47 7.61
C LYS A 135 -1.12 -8.17 7.80
N LEU A 136 -1.71 -7.35 6.93
CA LEU A 136 -3.07 -6.85 7.12
C LEU A 136 -4.09 -7.50 6.20
N VAL A 137 -3.81 -7.79 4.93
CA VAL A 137 -4.81 -8.37 4.00
C VAL A 137 -5.03 -9.84 4.35
N LYS A 138 -6.29 -10.24 4.61
CA LYS A 138 -6.62 -11.59 5.12
C LYS A 138 -7.90 -12.19 4.54
N HIS A 139 -8.85 -11.35 4.14
CA HIS A 139 -10.21 -11.77 3.79
C HIS A 139 -10.54 -11.47 2.33
N GLY A 140 -9.52 -11.48 1.46
CA GLY A 140 -9.67 -11.19 0.04
C GLY A 140 -9.92 -9.72 -0.26
N GLU A 141 -9.60 -8.82 0.69
CA GLU A 141 -9.67 -7.38 0.44
C GLU A 141 -8.76 -7.01 -0.73
N ARG A 142 -9.22 -6.09 -1.57
CA ARG A 142 -8.43 -5.58 -2.68
C ARG A 142 -7.44 -4.52 -2.19
N VAL A 143 -6.39 -4.29 -2.96
CA VAL A 143 -5.38 -3.27 -2.66
C VAL A 143 -5.18 -2.39 -3.88
N VAL A 144 -5.18 -1.09 -3.68
CA VAL A 144 -4.76 -0.10 -4.67
C VAL A 144 -3.63 0.72 -4.06
N SER A 145 -2.43 0.55 -4.61
CA SER A 145 -1.27 1.32 -4.19
C SER A 145 -1.23 2.65 -4.96
N VAL A 146 -0.77 3.71 -4.30
CA VAL A 146 -0.61 5.04 -4.88
C VAL A 146 0.82 5.50 -4.61
N SER A 147 1.49 5.98 -5.65
CA SER A 147 2.89 6.39 -5.59
C SER A 147 3.10 7.73 -4.88
N THR A 148 4.34 7.95 -4.48
CA THR A 148 4.84 9.23 -3.99
C THR A 148 5.59 9.97 -5.11
N CYS A 149 4.95 11.00 -5.68
CA CYS A 149 5.55 11.80 -6.74
C CYS A 149 6.58 12.78 -6.17
N GLN A 150 7.85 12.62 -6.54
CA GLN A 150 8.99 13.32 -5.92
C GLN A 150 8.98 14.84 -6.14
N ASN A 151 8.42 15.31 -7.25
CA ASN A 151 8.39 16.73 -7.61
C ASN A 151 7.15 17.45 -7.04
N CYS A 152 6.42 16.81 -6.11
CA CYS A 152 5.21 17.36 -5.54
C CYS A 152 5.45 18.24 -4.31
N GLN A 153 4.58 19.24 -4.15
CA GLN A 153 4.46 20.04 -2.93
C GLN A 153 3.28 19.53 -2.10
N PRO A 154 3.18 19.89 -0.79
CA PRO A 154 2.07 19.45 0.08
C PRO A 154 0.68 19.55 -0.54
N ARG A 155 0.40 20.63 -1.30
CA ARG A 155 -0.89 20.81 -1.99
C ARG A 155 -1.20 19.69 -2.99
N HIS A 156 -0.22 19.18 -3.74
CA HIS A 156 -0.43 18.17 -4.78
C HIS A 156 -0.79 16.81 -4.17
N TYR A 157 -0.17 16.47 -3.03
CA TYR A 157 -0.54 15.27 -2.27
C TYR A 157 -1.98 15.36 -1.74
N LEU A 158 -2.40 16.54 -1.26
CA LEU A 158 -3.78 16.76 -0.83
C LEU A 158 -4.78 16.71 -1.99
N GLU A 159 -4.40 17.19 -3.18
CA GLU A 159 -5.20 17.08 -4.41
C GLU A 159 -5.39 15.63 -4.83
N SER A 160 -4.30 14.86 -4.88
CA SER A 160 -4.35 13.41 -5.15
C SER A 160 -5.23 12.66 -4.14
N GLY A 161 -5.09 12.95 -2.85
CA GLY A 161 -5.93 12.35 -1.81
C GLY A 161 -7.42 12.72 -1.95
N ARG A 162 -7.75 13.94 -2.39
CA ARG A 162 -9.13 14.35 -2.67
C ARG A 162 -9.70 13.63 -3.89
N ALA A 163 -8.91 13.43 -4.95
CA ALA A 163 -9.31 12.65 -6.11
C ALA A 163 -9.62 11.19 -5.71
N ALA A 164 -8.73 10.56 -4.94
CA ALA A 164 -8.94 9.21 -4.41
C ALA A 164 -10.21 9.09 -3.55
N ARG A 165 -10.43 10.07 -2.66
CA ARG A 165 -11.65 10.13 -1.84
C ARG A 165 -12.93 10.25 -2.68
N ARG A 166 -12.91 11.04 -3.76
CA ARG A 166 -14.09 11.24 -4.61
C ARG A 166 -14.36 10.01 -5.48
N ALA A 167 -13.34 9.27 -5.90
CA ALA A 167 -13.50 7.99 -6.58
C ALA A 167 -14.09 6.88 -5.67
N ALA A 168 -13.83 6.96 -4.36
CA ALA A 168 -14.30 6.00 -3.36
C ALA A 168 -15.65 6.37 -2.68
N ARG A 169 -16.45 7.25 -3.29
CA ARG A 169 -17.77 7.73 -2.79
C ARG A 169 -18.86 7.46 -3.81
#